data_AF-A0A2E0WAQ4-F1
#
_entry.id   AF-A0A2E0WAQ4-F1
#
_cell.length_a   1.000
_cell.length_b   1.000
_cell.length_c   1.000
_cell.angle_alpha   90.00
_cell.angle_beta   90.00
_cell.angle_gamma   90.00
#
_symmetry.space_group_name_H-M   'P 1'
#
loop_
_entity.id
_entity.type
_entity.pdbx_description
1 polymer ?
#
loop_
_entity_poly.entity_id
_entity_poly.type
_entity_poly.pdbx_seq_one_letter_code
_entity_poly.pdbx_strand_id
1 'polypeptide(L)'
;DYVGIGTPGPNQYLIAQAEVRDVVNSVRAAQNLEEADAGDRYTTFGHSQGGHSAIWAGTLAADYASEIELLGVAAAAPALNLEPIAATQWQTPVGWVIGADLIESYPTYYSGLPTESLLTQTGKDVRERLTDECVLPAGLEALVRDDLGQQFFSRSPASVESWRKALLEQTPKPLPDTMPMFMAQGTADKVVLPWPNAIIQDKWCKAGSDLTTLWLAGTNHLGAAEVAGPAVVEWLAQRFQGDSTNPNCDFPPPVAPKDPDSTN
;
A
#
# COMPACT_ATOMS: atom_id res chain seq x y z
N ASP A 1 3.56 7.26 13.99
CA ASP A 1 3.45 7.90 12.66
C ASP A 1 4.56 7.41 11.75
N TYR A 2 4.36 7.52 10.44
CA TYR A 2 5.44 7.34 9.46
C TYR A 2 6.34 8.57 9.40
N VAL A 3 7.56 8.40 8.92
CA VAL A 3 8.55 9.48 8.79
C VAL A 3 7.99 10.64 7.96
N GLY A 4 8.22 11.87 8.43
CA GLY A 4 7.71 13.09 7.80
C GLY A 4 6.23 13.37 8.06
N ILE A 5 5.53 12.49 8.79
CA ILE A 5 4.17 12.73 9.30
C ILE A 5 4.30 12.89 10.82
N GLY A 6 3.99 14.08 11.34
CA GLY A 6 4.14 14.39 12.77
C GLY A 6 5.60 14.49 13.27
N THR A 7 6.58 14.25 12.40
CA THR A 7 8.02 14.32 12.69
C THR A 7 8.75 15.16 11.64
N PRO A 8 9.91 15.79 11.95
CA PRO A 8 10.67 16.55 10.97
C PRO A 8 11.19 15.69 9.82
N GLY A 9 11.24 16.26 8.62
CA GLY A 9 11.76 15.62 7.40
C GLY A 9 10.66 15.40 6.36
N PRO A 10 11.03 14.97 5.14
CA PRO A 10 10.05 14.73 4.09
C PRO A 10 9.27 13.43 4.34
N ASN A 11 7.99 13.42 3.94
CA ASN A 11 7.17 12.22 3.91
C ASN A 11 7.78 11.15 2.97
N GLN A 12 7.94 9.91 3.45
CA GLN A 12 8.42 8.78 2.65
C GLN A 12 7.28 7.82 2.25
N TYR A 13 6.20 8.39 1.70
CA TYR A 13 5.05 7.69 1.15
C TYR A 13 5.40 6.57 0.14
N LEU A 14 4.99 5.34 0.45
CA LEU A 14 5.23 4.13 -0.35
C LEU A 14 6.72 3.84 -0.62
N ILE A 15 7.60 4.28 0.29
CA ILE A 15 8.99 3.82 0.36
C ILE A 15 9.06 2.72 1.41
N ALA A 16 9.04 1.47 0.96
CA ALA A 16 9.00 0.27 1.79
C ALA A 16 10.07 0.25 2.89
N GLN A 17 11.29 0.67 2.56
CA GLN A 17 12.41 0.69 3.50
C GLN A 17 12.18 1.66 4.66
N ALA A 18 11.48 2.77 4.41
CA ALA A 18 11.12 3.74 5.45
C ALA A 18 9.94 3.21 6.27
N GLU A 19 8.87 2.80 5.60
CA GLU A 19 7.64 2.31 6.23
C GLU A 19 7.88 1.10 7.14
N VAL A 20 8.74 0.15 6.72
CA VAL A 20 9.08 -1.01 7.56
C VAL A 20 9.88 -0.60 8.80
N ARG A 21 10.82 0.35 8.67
CA ARG A 21 11.56 0.86 9.83
C ARG A 21 10.62 1.53 10.81
N ASP A 22 9.66 2.30 10.32
CA ASP A 22 8.67 2.97 11.16
C ASP A 22 7.76 1.97 11.88
N VAL A 23 7.25 0.96 11.18
CA VAL A 23 6.45 -0.12 11.79
C VAL A 23 7.25 -0.85 12.86
N VAL A 24 8.46 -1.32 12.54
CA VAL A 24 9.26 -2.11 13.48
C VAL A 24 9.71 -1.27 14.67
N ASN A 25 10.08 0.00 14.46
CA ASN A 25 10.44 0.88 15.56
C ASN A 25 9.24 1.25 16.43
N SER A 26 8.01 1.25 15.90
CA SER A 26 6.81 1.39 16.72
C SER A 26 6.62 0.19 17.66
N VAL A 27 6.96 -1.03 17.22
CA VAL A 27 6.93 -2.24 18.05
C VAL A 27 8.02 -2.15 19.13
N ARG A 28 9.25 -1.77 18.77
CA ARG A 28 10.33 -1.52 19.74
C ARG A 28 9.94 -0.44 20.75
N ALA A 29 9.28 0.62 20.32
CA ALA A 29 8.80 1.66 21.23
C ALA A 29 7.79 1.09 22.23
N ALA A 30 6.83 0.26 21.79
CA ALA A 30 5.90 -0.43 22.67
C ALA A 30 6.61 -1.35 23.68
N GLN A 31 7.64 -2.09 23.26
CA GLN A 31 8.46 -2.92 24.17
C GLN A 31 9.21 -2.12 25.25
N ASN A 32 9.48 -0.82 24.99
CA ASN A 32 10.13 0.07 25.95
C ASN A 32 9.14 0.80 26.87
N LEU A 33 7.83 0.59 26.70
CA LEU A 33 6.80 1.10 27.60
C LEU A 33 6.42 -0.02 28.58
N GLU A 34 6.81 0.15 29.85
CA GLU A 34 6.57 -0.87 30.89
C GLU A 34 5.08 -1.20 31.02
N GLU A 35 4.20 -0.21 30.91
CA GLU A 35 2.76 -0.38 31.01
C GLU A 35 2.13 -1.12 29.82
N ALA A 36 2.83 -1.24 28.69
CA ALA A 36 2.33 -1.96 27.52
C ALA A 36 2.48 -3.48 27.65
N ASP A 37 3.35 -3.95 28.54
CA ASP A 37 3.67 -5.38 28.76
C ASP A 37 3.89 -6.14 27.42
N ALA A 38 4.58 -5.48 26.48
CA ALA A 38 4.74 -6.00 25.12
C ALA A 38 5.89 -7.01 25.04
N GLY A 39 5.61 -8.18 24.47
CA GLY A 39 6.60 -9.23 24.21
C GLY A 39 7.44 -9.00 22.95
N ASP A 40 8.11 -10.05 22.49
CA ASP A 40 8.96 -10.09 21.30
C ASP A 40 8.27 -10.60 20.03
N ARG A 41 6.97 -10.87 20.10
CA ARG A 41 6.16 -11.34 18.97
C ARG A 41 5.13 -10.30 18.57
N TYR A 42 4.98 -10.08 17.27
CA TYR A 42 4.02 -9.12 16.74
C TYR A 42 3.43 -9.57 15.41
N THR A 43 2.37 -8.89 15.00
CA THR A 43 1.77 -9.00 13.66
C THR A 43 1.54 -7.60 13.11
N THR A 44 1.39 -7.47 11.79
CA THR A 44 1.05 -6.18 11.18
C THR A 44 -0.34 -6.23 10.56
N PHE A 45 -1.06 -5.12 10.67
CA PHE A 45 -2.26 -4.84 9.88
C PHE A 45 -2.18 -3.43 9.34
N GLY A 46 -2.59 -3.25 8.08
CA GLY A 46 -2.75 -1.92 7.55
C GLY A 46 -3.73 -1.82 6.38
N HIS A 47 -4.19 -0.61 6.14
CA HIS A 47 -5.14 -0.28 5.06
C HIS A 47 -4.49 0.67 4.05
N SER A 48 -4.76 0.48 2.76
CA SER A 48 -4.25 1.37 1.69
C SER A 48 -2.71 1.44 1.69
N GLN A 49 -2.11 2.61 1.93
CA GLN A 49 -0.67 2.76 2.18
C GLN A 49 -0.19 1.89 3.36
N GLY A 50 -0.94 1.87 4.47
CA GLY A 50 -0.61 1.02 5.60
C GLY A 50 -0.61 -0.46 5.23
N GLY A 51 -1.41 -0.85 4.23
CA GLY A 51 -1.38 -2.20 3.67
C GLY A 51 -0.09 -2.51 2.91
N HIS A 52 0.44 -1.54 2.16
CA HIS A 52 1.77 -1.67 1.54
C HIS A 52 2.86 -1.85 2.61
N SER A 53 2.87 -0.99 3.63
CA SER A 53 3.76 -1.07 4.78
C SER A 53 3.69 -2.42 5.51
N ALA A 54 2.46 -2.89 5.80
CA ALA A 54 2.23 -4.15 6.50
C ALA A 54 2.76 -5.35 5.72
N ILE A 55 2.54 -5.41 4.41
CA ILE A 55 3.03 -6.51 3.56
C ILE A 55 4.55 -6.46 3.39
N TRP A 56 5.14 -5.27 3.22
CA TRP A 56 6.60 -5.13 3.13
C TRP A 56 7.33 -5.51 4.41
N ALA A 57 6.68 -5.41 5.58
CA ALA A 57 7.24 -5.92 6.83
C ALA A 57 7.55 -7.43 6.74
N GLY A 58 6.69 -8.20 6.05
CA GLY A 58 6.92 -9.63 5.79
C GLY A 58 8.17 -9.93 4.96
N THR A 59 8.72 -8.93 4.24
CA THR A 59 9.96 -9.06 3.46
C THR A 59 11.18 -8.54 4.20
N LEU A 60 11.07 -7.36 4.83
CA LEU A 60 12.24 -6.60 5.30
C LEU A 60 12.42 -6.60 6.81
N ALA A 61 11.40 -6.99 7.60
CA ALA A 61 11.47 -6.83 9.05
C ALA A 61 12.53 -7.71 9.71
N ALA A 62 12.67 -8.97 9.28
CA ALA A 62 13.65 -9.89 9.85
C ALA A 62 15.10 -9.42 9.63
N ASP A 63 15.39 -8.80 8.47
CA ASP A 63 16.70 -8.23 8.16
C ASP A 63 17.00 -6.97 9.00
N TYR A 64 15.96 -6.22 9.37
CA TYR A 64 16.09 -4.97 10.13
C TYR A 64 16.08 -5.16 11.66
N ALA A 65 15.33 -6.15 12.15
CA ALA A 65 15.12 -6.42 13.56
C ALA A 65 14.87 -7.92 13.81
N SER A 66 15.94 -8.72 13.68
CA SER A 66 15.88 -10.17 13.91
C SER A 66 15.55 -10.56 15.35
N GLU A 67 15.63 -9.63 16.30
CA GLU A 67 15.31 -9.85 17.71
C GLU A 67 13.81 -9.79 18.03
N ILE A 68 12.95 -9.44 17.06
CA ILE A 68 11.50 -9.40 17.22
C ILE A 68 10.86 -10.25 16.12
N GLU A 69 10.03 -11.20 16.51
CA GLU A 69 9.42 -12.18 15.61
C GLU A 69 8.10 -11.66 15.03
N LEU A 70 8.06 -11.52 13.69
CA LEU A 70 6.84 -11.23 12.95
C LEU A 70 6.08 -12.52 12.66
N LEU A 71 4.88 -12.68 13.21
CA LEU A 71 4.09 -13.90 13.11
C LEU A 71 3.16 -13.96 11.88
N GLY A 72 2.98 -12.83 11.20
CA GLY A 72 2.13 -12.74 10.02
C GLY A 72 1.75 -11.31 9.69
N VAL A 73 1.36 -11.11 8.42
CA VAL A 73 1.02 -9.80 7.87
C VAL A 73 -0.41 -9.80 7.33
N ALA A 74 -1.20 -8.80 7.70
CA ALA A 74 -2.55 -8.62 7.18
C ALA A 74 -2.70 -7.25 6.53
N ALA A 75 -3.52 -7.17 5.49
CA ALA A 75 -3.82 -5.90 4.86
C ALA A 75 -5.22 -5.83 4.27
N ALA A 76 -5.79 -4.63 4.23
CA ALA A 76 -7.04 -4.33 3.56
C ALA A 76 -6.82 -3.27 2.48
N ALA A 77 -7.32 -3.52 1.26
CA ALA A 77 -7.11 -2.68 0.09
C ALA A 77 -5.65 -2.21 -0.10
N PRO A 78 -4.63 -3.09 -0.01
CA PRO A 78 -3.22 -2.68 0.03
C PRO A 78 -2.72 -2.18 -1.32
N ALA A 79 -1.96 -1.09 -1.32
CA ALA A 79 -1.28 -0.57 -2.51
C ALA A 79 -0.06 -1.43 -2.89
N LEU A 80 -0.27 -2.64 -3.45
CA LEU A 80 0.84 -3.58 -3.72
C LEU A 80 1.43 -3.44 -5.11
N ASN A 81 0.59 -3.51 -6.15
CA ASN A 81 1.04 -3.52 -7.54
C ASN A 81 1.11 -2.08 -8.09
N LEU A 82 2.15 -1.35 -7.70
CA LEU A 82 2.22 0.11 -7.81
C LEU A 82 2.30 0.61 -9.26
N GLU A 83 3.02 -0.09 -10.14
CA GLU A 83 3.17 0.34 -11.53
C GLU A 83 1.82 0.33 -12.28
N PRO A 84 1.01 -0.76 -12.27
CA PRO A 84 -0.29 -0.75 -12.93
C PRO A 84 -1.30 0.22 -12.29
N ILE A 85 -1.21 0.43 -10.97
CA ILE A 85 -2.00 1.46 -10.27
C ILE A 85 -1.64 2.84 -10.81
N ALA A 86 -0.35 3.20 -10.87
CA ALA A 86 0.10 4.49 -11.38
C ALA A 86 -0.20 4.68 -12.88
N ALA A 87 -0.08 3.62 -13.68
CA ALA A 87 -0.43 3.61 -15.10
C ALA A 87 -1.91 3.91 -15.36
N THR A 88 -2.79 3.57 -14.41
CA THR A 88 -4.25 3.71 -14.57
C THR A 88 -4.83 4.92 -13.86
N GLN A 89 -4.28 5.32 -12.72
CA GLN A 89 -4.88 6.34 -11.85
C GLN A 89 -4.44 7.79 -12.16
N TRP A 90 -3.45 7.99 -13.02
CA TRP A 90 -2.82 9.30 -13.23
C TRP A 90 -3.73 10.40 -13.81
N GLN A 91 -4.77 10.06 -14.59
CA GLN A 91 -5.78 11.02 -15.10
C GLN A 91 -7.08 11.02 -14.30
N THR A 92 -7.09 10.44 -13.11
CA THR A 92 -8.29 10.33 -12.29
C THR A 92 -8.21 11.30 -11.11
N PRO A 93 -9.32 11.56 -10.42
CA PRO A 93 -9.32 12.32 -9.17
C PRO A 93 -8.31 11.81 -8.13
N VAL A 94 -7.95 10.52 -8.15
CA VAL A 94 -6.96 9.94 -7.22
C VAL A 94 -5.60 10.63 -7.33
N GLY A 95 -5.22 11.14 -8.52
CA GLY A 95 -3.98 11.88 -8.71
C GLY A 95 -3.90 13.16 -7.86
N TRP A 96 -5.04 13.81 -7.59
CA TRP A 96 -5.10 14.97 -6.70
C TRP A 96 -5.04 14.60 -5.21
N VAL A 97 -5.36 13.35 -4.87
CA VAL A 97 -5.41 12.89 -3.47
C VAL A 97 -4.05 12.38 -3.00
N ILE A 98 -3.39 11.52 -3.79
CA ILE A 98 -2.14 10.85 -3.39
C ILE A 98 -0.98 11.12 -4.36
N GLY A 99 -1.23 11.81 -5.47
CA GLY A 99 -0.18 12.10 -6.47
C GLY A 99 0.86 13.09 -5.95
N ALA A 100 0.46 14.02 -5.08
CA ALA A 100 1.38 14.95 -4.43
C ALA A 100 2.35 14.21 -3.49
N ASP A 101 1.84 13.32 -2.64
CA ASP A 101 2.68 12.47 -1.78
C ASP A 101 3.67 11.64 -2.59
N LEU A 102 3.22 11.01 -3.68
CA LEU A 102 4.09 10.23 -4.56
C LEU A 102 5.24 11.08 -5.13
N ILE A 103 4.92 12.29 -5.61
CA ILE A 103 5.87 13.18 -6.28
C ILE A 103 6.86 13.82 -5.32
N GLU A 104 6.43 14.18 -4.12
CA GLU A 104 7.34 14.69 -3.09
C GLU A 104 8.16 13.57 -2.47
N SER A 105 7.59 12.37 -2.30
CA SER A 105 8.25 11.28 -1.60
C SER A 105 9.36 10.60 -2.41
N TYR A 106 9.06 10.13 -3.62
CA TYR A 106 9.97 9.25 -4.37
C TYR A 106 11.35 9.87 -4.64
N PRO A 107 11.48 11.16 -5.01
CA PRO A 107 12.78 11.79 -5.21
C PRO A 107 13.67 11.84 -3.95
N THR A 108 13.09 11.71 -2.76
CA THR A 108 13.85 11.67 -1.49
C THR A 108 14.64 10.38 -1.34
N TYR A 109 14.17 9.29 -1.96
CA TYR A 109 14.82 7.98 -1.95
C TYR A 109 15.55 7.69 -3.27
N TYR A 110 14.96 8.09 -4.38
CA TYR A 110 15.46 7.87 -5.74
C TYR A 110 16.00 9.18 -6.34
N SER A 111 17.27 9.46 -6.05
CA SER A 111 17.95 10.66 -6.54
C SER A 111 17.88 10.79 -8.06
N GLY A 112 17.51 11.98 -8.54
CA GLY A 112 17.43 12.29 -9.98
C GLY A 112 16.15 11.85 -10.69
N LEU A 113 15.12 11.41 -9.96
CA LEU A 113 13.80 11.16 -10.56
C LEU A 113 13.22 12.44 -11.19
N PRO A 114 12.84 12.43 -12.47
CA PRO A 114 12.26 13.60 -13.12
C PRO A 114 10.80 13.79 -12.70
N THR A 115 10.51 14.80 -11.88
CA THR A 115 9.17 15.09 -11.36
C THR A 115 8.46 16.18 -12.15
N GLU A 116 9.17 17.26 -12.46
CA GLU A 116 8.63 18.45 -13.11
C GLU A 116 7.94 18.18 -14.45
N SER A 117 8.41 17.17 -15.19
CA SER A 117 7.84 16.79 -16.49
C SER A 117 6.60 15.89 -16.40
N LEU A 118 6.21 15.47 -15.20
CA LEU A 118 5.04 14.63 -14.96
C LEU A 118 3.81 15.45 -14.58
N LEU A 119 4.01 16.66 -14.06
CA LEU A 119 2.94 17.50 -13.53
C LEU A 119 2.38 18.44 -14.60
N THR A 120 1.10 18.80 -14.48
CA THR A 120 0.57 20.01 -15.11
C THR A 120 1.08 21.25 -14.38
N GLN A 121 0.88 22.46 -14.94
CA GLN A 121 1.22 23.68 -14.21
C GLN A 121 0.44 23.78 -12.89
N THR A 122 -0.87 23.49 -12.92
CA THR A 122 -1.69 23.48 -11.70
C THR A 122 -1.18 22.47 -10.68
N GLY A 123 -0.80 21.25 -11.10
CA GLY A 123 -0.23 20.24 -10.21
C GLY A 123 1.05 20.73 -9.52
N LYS A 124 1.93 21.42 -10.25
CA LYS A 124 3.14 22.06 -9.67
C LYS A 124 2.80 23.10 -8.62
N ASP A 125 1.84 23.97 -8.93
CA ASP A 125 1.49 25.10 -8.08
C ASP A 125 0.86 24.67 -6.76
N VAL A 126 0.26 23.46 -6.69
CA VAL A 126 -0.49 23.01 -5.51
C VAL A 126 0.11 21.82 -4.77
N ARG A 127 1.14 21.15 -5.30
CA ARG A 127 1.65 19.88 -4.74
C ARG A 127 2.06 19.97 -3.27
N GLU A 128 2.77 21.02 -2.87
CA GLU A 128 3.26 21.20 -1.50
C GLU A 128 2.09 21.41 -0.51
N ARG A 129 1.05 22.13 -0.93
CA ARG A 129 -0.17 22.29 -0.11
C ARG A 129 -0.93 20.97 0.00
N LEU A 130 -1.03 20.22 -1.09
CA LEU A 130 -1.75 18.94 -1.10
C LEU A 130 -1.07 17.89 -0.21
N THR A 131 0.25 17.90 -0.08
CA THR A 131 0.94 17.02 0.88
C THR A 131 0.67 17.35 2.34
N ASP A 132 0.21 18.57 2.64
CA ASP A 132 -0.18 18.98 3.99
C ASP A 132 -1.68 18.77 4.27
N GLU A 133 -2.45 18.28 3.29
CA GLU A 133 -3.89 18.08 3.42
C GLU A 133 -4.27 16.68 3.86
N CYS A 134 -5.31 16.59 4.70
CA CYS A 134 -5.92 15.32 5.02
C CYS A 134 -6.64 14.72 3.79
N VAL A 135 -6.60 13.38 3.67
CA VAL A 135 -7.17 12.61 2.54
C VAL A 135 -8.62 12.96 2.21
N LEU A 136 -9.49 13.19 3.22
CA LEU A 136 -10.90 13.50 2.99
C LEU A 136 -11.11 14.89 2.34
N PRO A 137 -10.58 15.99 2.91
CA PRO A 137 -10.54 17.29 2.24
C PRO A 137 -9.93 17.23 0.82
N ALA A 138 -8.77 16.57 0.67
CA ALA A 138 -8.10 16.43 -0.63
C ALA A 138 -9.00 15.70 -1.66
N GLY A 139 -9.74 14.67 -1.21
CA GLY A 139 -10.72 13.96 -2.04
C GLY A 139 -11.90 14.81 -2.51
N LEU A 140 -12.42 15.70 -1.65
CA LEU A 140 -13.48 16.63 -2.05
C LEU A 140 -12.96 17.66 -3.05
N GLU A 141 -11.77 18.22 -2.81
CA GLU A 141 -11.12 19.13 -3.74
C GLU A 141 -10.85 18.46 -5.09
N ALA A 142 -10.37 17.21 -5.08
CA ALA A 142 -10.11 16.41 -6.27
C ALA A 142 -11.33 16.29 -7.19
N LEU A 143 -12.51 16.05 -6.61
CA LEU A 143 -13.77 15.96 -7.38
C LEU A 143 -14.14 17.29 -8.02
N VAL A 144 -13.96 18.42 -7.33
CA VAL A 144 -14.22 19.76 -7.88
C VAL A 144 -13.24 20.07 -9.02
N ARG A 145 -11.96 19.74 -8.84
CA ARG A 145 -10.93 19.96 -9.87
C ARG A 145 -11.19 19.14 -11.14
N ASP A 146 -11.62 17.89 -10.97
CA ASP A 146 -11.98 17.00 -12.08
C ASP A 146 -13.19 17.53 -12.86
N ASP A 147 -14.24 18.00 -12.16
CA ASP A 147 -15.41 18.65 -12.78
C ASP A 147 -15.04 19.91 -13.57
N LEU A 148 -14.01 20.63 -13.13
CA LEU A 148 -13.43 21.78 -13.83
C LEU A 148 -12.44 21.40 -14.95
N GLY A 149 -12.25 20.10 -15.22
CA GLY A 149 -11.34 19.58 -16.25
C GLY A 149 -9.85 19.74 -15.93
N GLN A 150 -9.50 19.96 -14.65
CA GLN A 150 -8.12 20.08 -14.22
C GLN A 150 -7.49 18.70 -13.99
N GLN A 151 -6.21 18.57 -14.30
CA GLN A 151 -5.44 17.35 -14.07
C GLN A 151 -4.20 17.64 -13.21
N PHE A 152 -3.85 16.72 -12.30
CA PHE A 152 -2.63 16.83 -11.49
C PHE A 152 -1.40 16.46 -12.34
N PHE A 153 -1.47 15.29 -12.98
CA PHE A 153 -0.43 14.79 -13.88
C PHE A 153 -0.69 15.21 -15.33
N SER A 154 0.35 15.65 -16.03
CA SER A 154 0.34 15.86 -17.48
C SER A 154 0.59 14.56 -18.25
N ARG A 155 1.25 13.59 -17.62
CA ARG A 155 1.43 12.21 -18.12
C ARG A 155 1.66 11.25 -16.96
N SER A 156 1.38 9.96 -17.17
CA SER A 156 1.58 8.93 -16.15
C SER A 156 3.04 8.84 -15.68
N PRO A 157 3.32 8.75 -14.36
CA PRO A 157 4.64 8.39 -13.86
C PRO A 157 5.15 7.06 -14.45
N ALA A 158 4.28 6.08 -14.64
CA ALA A 158 4.63 4.79 -15.22
C ALA A 158 5.10 4.88 -16.69
N SER A 159 4.81 5.98 -17.40
CA SER A 159 5.32 6.23 -18.76
C SER A 159 6.79 6.64 -18.83
N VAL A 160 7.41 6.94 -17.68
CA VAL A 160 8.82 7.32 -17.58
C VAL A 160 9.62 6.17 -16.99
N GLU A 161 10.63 5.67 -17.71
CA GLU A 161 11.35 4.44 -17.36
C GLU A 161 11.93 4.44 -15.94
N SER A 162 12.52 5.56 -15.49
CA SER A 162 13.08 5.66 -14.14
C SER A 162 12.01 5.58 -13.05
N TRP A 163 10.83 6.16 -13.30
CA TRP A 163 9.68 6.07 -12.40
C TRP A 163 9.06 4.68 -12.40
N ARG A 164 8.87 4.09 -13.59
CA ARG A 164 8.40 2.71 -13.74
C ARG A 164 9.29 1.74 -12.97
N LYS A 165 10.61 1.89 -13.08
CA LYS A 165 11.58 1.11 -12.31
C LYS A 165 11.42 1.31 -10.80
N ALA A 166 11.30 2.56 -10.32
CA ALA A 166 11.10 2.84 -8.90
C ALA A 166 9.79 2.23 -8.36
N LEU A 167 8.68 2.34 -9.09
CA LEU A 167 7.40 1.73 -8.73
C LEU A 167 7.48 0.20 -8.66
N LEU A 168 8.22 -0.43 -9.58
CA LEU A 168 8.47 -1.87 -9.59
C LEU A 168 9.38 -2.35 -8.45
N GLU A 169 10.33 -1.51 -8.02
CA GLU A 169 11.20 -1.78 -6.87
C GLU A 169 10.44 -1.65 -5.54
N GLN A 170 9.48 -0.73 -5.46
CA GLN A 170 8.57 -0.58 -4.31
C GLN A 170 7.35 -1.53 -4.38
N THR A 171 7.26 -2.41 -5.37
CA THR A 171 6.25 -3.48 -5.42
C THR A 171 6.80 -4.76 -4.78
N PRO A 172 6.17 -5.31 -3.72
CA PRO A 172 6.70 -6.47 -3.01
C PRO A 172 6.71 -7.73 -3.89
N LYS A 173 7.63 -8.64 -3.59
CA LYS A 173 7.73 -9.97 -4.24
C LYS A 173 6.94 -11.00 -3.42
N PRO A 174 6.60 -12.16 -4.01
CA PRO A 174 5.94 -13.23 -3.26
C PRO A 174 6.66 -13.53 -1.94
N LEU A 175 5.90 -13.51 -0.84
CA LEU A 175 6.41 -13.91 0.46
C LEU A 175 6.62 -15.44 0.49
N PRO A 176 7.59 -15.94 1.27
CA PRO A 176 7.76 -17.39 1.45
C PRO A 176 6.53 -18.01 2.15
N ASP A 177 6.35 -19.32 2.01
CA ASP A 177 5.32 -20.10 2.70
C ASP A 177 5.44 -20.04 4.23
N THR A 178 6.62 -19.70 4.75
CA THR A 178 6.87 -19.49 6.18
C THR A 178 6.40 -18.14 6.72
N MET A 179 5.94 -17.22 5.88
CA MET A 179 5.42 -15.91 6.30
C MET A 179 3.94 -15.78 5.90
N PRO A 180 3.00 -16.11 6.80
CA PRO A 180 1.58 -16.03 6.52
C PRO A 180 1.11 -14.64 6.14
N MET A 181 0.26 -14.56 5.13
CA MET A 181 -0.34 -13.31 4.65
C MET A 181 -1.86 -13.40 4.55
N PHE A 182 -2.53 -12.32 4.98
CA PHE A 182 -3.95 -12.09 4.75
C PHE A 182 -4.17 -10.83 3.92
N MET A 183 -4.90 -10.93 2.80
CA MET A 183 -5.26 -9.80 1.95
C MET A 183 -6.76 -9.69 1.78
N ALA A 184 -7.36 -8.64 2.33
CA ALA A 184 -8.73 -8.23 2.02
C ALA A 184 -8.75 -7.17 0.91
N GLN A 185 -9.73 -7.25 0.01
CA GLN A 185 -9.92 -6.26 -1.05
C GLN A 185 -11.39 -6.02 -1.34
N GLY A 186 -11.81 -4.75 -1.34
CA GLY A 186 -13.13 -4.35 -1.83
C GLY A 186 -13.23 -4.46 -3.35
N THR A 187 -14.29 -5.08 -3.86
CA THR A 187 -14.51 -5.24 -5.31
C THR A 187 -15.04 -3.97 -5.99
N ALA A 188 -15.55 -3.00 -5.22
CA ALA A 188 -15.98 -1.69 -5.72
C ALA A 188 -14.95 -0.59 -5.43
N ASP A 189 -13.72 -0.96 -5.03
CA ASP A 189 -12.63 -0.02 -4.79
C ASP A 189 -12.29 0.79 -6.06
N LYS A 190 -12.14 2.10 -5.88
CA LYS A 190 -11.82 3.08 -6.93
C LYS A 190 -10.47 3.77 -6.72
N VAL A 191 -9.78 3.49 -5.62
CA VAL A 191 -8.48 4.08 -5.26
C VAL A 191 -7.38 3.06 -5.52
N VAL A 192 -7.33 2.00 -4.71
CA VAL A 192 -6.46 0.85 -4.95
C VAL A 192 -7.32 -0.16 -5.69
N LEU A 193 -7.30 -0.07 -7.01
CA LEU A 193 -8.19 -0.86 -7.87
C LEU A 193 -8.11 -2.35 -7.49
N PRO A 194 -9.19 -3.13 -7.64
CA PRO A 194 -9.17 -4.53 -7.21
C PRO A 194 -8.31 -5.41 -8.14
N TRP A 195 -8.29 -5.13 -9.45
CA TRP A 195 -7.64 -5.98 -10.45
C TRP A 195 -6.09 -6.04 -10.36
N PRO A 196 -5.35 -4.99 -9.96
CA PRO A 196 -3.91 -5.11 -9.74
C PRO A 196 -3.58 -6.05 -8.57
N ASN A 197 -4.41 -6.10 -7.53
CA ASN A 197 -4.27 -7.05 -6.41
C ASN A 197 -4.72 -8.47 -6.80
N ALA A 198 -5.62 -8.62 -7.78
CA ALA A 198 -5.91 -9.92 -8.40
C ALA A 198 -4.69 -10.50 -9.13
N ILE A 199 -3.88 -9.66 -9.80
CA ILE A 199 -2.59 -10.07 -10.39
C ILE A 199 -1.61 -10.53 -9.32
N ILE A 200 -1.55 -9.83 -8.18
CA ILE A 200 -0.69 -10.20 -7.05
C ILE A 200 -1.09 -11.56 -6.48
N GLN A 201 -2.39 -11.77 -6.22
CA GLN A 201 -2.91 -13.06 -5.77
C GLN A 201 -2.49 -14.20 -6.71
N ASP A 202 -2.73 -14.06 -8.01
CA ASP A 202 -2.38 -15.10 -8.99
C ASP A 202 -0.87 -15.41 -8.98
N LYS A 203 -0.03 -14.38 -9.01
CA LYS A 203 1.44 -14.53 -9.01
C LYS A 203 1.96 -15.17 -7.72
N TRP A 204 1.45 -14.75 -6.57
CA TRP A 204 1.96 -15.17 -5.26
C TRP A 204 1.47 -16.58 -4.93
N CYS A 205 0.23 -16.91 -5.27
CA CYS A 205 -0.29 -18.27 -5.17
C CYS A 205 0.49 -19.26 -6.06
N LYS A 206 0.80 -18.88 -7.31
CA LYS A 206 1.66 -19.71 -8.19
C LYS A 206 3.09 -19.86 -7.67
N ALA A 207 3.57 -18.91 -6.89
CA ALA A 207 4.89 -18.95 -6.27
C ALA A 207 4.92 -19.73 -4.94
N GLY A 208 3.76 -20.18 -4.44
CA GLY A 208 3.66 -20.98 -3.21
C GLY A 208 3.57 -20.16 -1.91
N SER A 209 3.25 -18.87 -1.96
CA SER A 209 3.04 -18.07 -0.75
C SER A 209 1.88 -18.61 0.09
N ASP A 210 2.00 -18.51 1.41
CA ASP A 210 0.89 -18.75 2.35
C ASP A 210 -0.06 -17.55 2.35
N LEU A 211 -0.90 -17.48 1.32
CA LEU A 211 -1.80 -16.35 1.06
C LEU A 211 -3.26 -16.75 1.32
N THR A 212 -3.87 -16.07 2.30
CA THR A 212 -5.32 -16.04 2.50
C THR A 212 -5.88 -14.75 1.88
N THR A 213 -6.87 -14.87 1.00
CA THR A 213 -7.56 -13.72 0.40
C THR A 213 -9.02 -13.62 0.83
N LEU A 214 -9.49 -12.38 1.04
CA LEU A 214 -10.88 -12.06 1.35
C LEU A 214 -11.39 -10.97 0.41
N TRP A 215 -12.18 -11.36 -0.58
CA TRP A 215 -12.79 -10.41 -1.52
C TRP A 215 -14.15 -9.95 -1.02
N LEU A 216 -14.30 -8.63 -0.84
CA LEU A 216 -15.48 -8.01 -0.26
C LEU A 216 -16.38 -7.47 -1.37
N ALA A 217 -17.50 -8.16 -1.61
CA ALA A 217 -18.47 -7.80 -2.65
C ALA A 217 -19.08 -6.42 -2.41
N GLY A 218 -19.03 -5.52 -3.40
CA GLY A 218 -19.63 -4.18 -3.33
C GLY A 218 -18.93 -3.18 -2.41
N THR A 219 -17.90 -3.58 -1.67
CA THR A 219 -17.19 -2.71 -0.72
C THR A 219 -16.24 -1.75 -1.44
N ASN A 220 -16.31 -0.46 -1.07
CA ASN A 220 -15.44 0.59 -1.58
C ASN A 220 -14.08 0.62 -0.84
N HIS A 221 -13.21 1.56 -1.20
CA HIS A 221 -11.87 1.66 -0.62
C HIS A 221 -11.90 1.84 0.92
N LEU A 222 -12.68 2.80 1.41
CA LEU A 222 -12.71 3.17 2.84
C LEU A 222 -13.35 2.08 3.70
N GLY A 223 -14.38 1.40 3.20
CA GLY A 223 -15.07 0.33 3.92
C GLY A 223 -14.28 -0.98 3.99
N ALA A 224 -13.22 -1.15 3.19
CA ALA A 224 -12.50 -2.43 3.12
C ALA A 224 -11.91 -2.85 4.47
N ALA A 225 -11.29 -1.93 5.22
CA ALA A 225 -10.72 -2.21 6.53
C ALA A 225 -11.78 -2.54 7.58
N GLU A 226 -12.85 -1.74 7.62
CA GLU A 226 -13.96 -1.93 8.56
C GLU A 226 -14.66 -3.27 8.34
N VAL A 227 -15.01 -3.59 7.10
CA VAL A 227 -15.71 -4.83 6.74
C VAL A 227 -14.82 -6.07 6.92
N ALA A 228 -13.51 -5.97 6.65
CA ALA A 228 -12.57 -7.07 6.88
C ALA A 228 -12.20 -7.27 8.36
N GLY A 229 -12.38 -6.25 9.20
CA GLY A 229 -11.88 -6.17 10.57
C GLY A 229 -12.09 -7.43 11.41
N PRO A 230 -13.33 -7.97 11.52
CA PRO A 230 -13.58 -9.18 12.29
C PRO A 230 -12.75 -10.39 11.84
N ALA A 231 -12.68 -10.64 10.52
CA ALA A 231 -11.92 -11.75 9.96
C ALA A 231 -10.40 -11.55 10.12
N VAL A 232 -9.92 -10.31 9.97
CA VAL A 232 -8.52 -9.96 10.18
C VAL A 232 -8.11 -10.17 11.64
N VAL A 233 -8.90 -9.68 12.60
CA VAL A 233 -8.60 -9.83 14.03
C VAL A 233 -8.54 -11.30 14.43
N GLU A 234 -9.51 -12.10 13.97
CA GLU A 234 -9.51 -13.55 14.19
C GLU A 234 -8.26 -14.21 13.58
N TRP A 235 -7.95 -13.89 12.33
CA TRP A 235 -6.79 -14.45 11.62
C TRP A 235 -5.46 -14.07 12.30
N LEU A 236 -5.31 -12.85 12.79
CA LEU A 236 -4.11 -12.41 13.52
C LEU A 236 -3.99 -13.10 14.88
N ALA A 237 -5.10 -13.25 15.61
CA ALA A 237 -5.12 -13.96 16.89
C ALA A 237 -4.67 -15.42 16.75
N GLN A 238 -5.05 -16.10 15.67
CA GLN A 238 -4.61 -17.45 15.33
C GLN A 238 -3.09 -17.55 15.16
N ARG A 239 -2.42 -16.50 14.64
CA ARG A 239 -0.94 -16.47 14.53
C ARG A 239 -0.28 -16.51 15.90
N PHE A 240 -0.80 -15.77 16.87
CA PHE A 240 -0.27 -15.81 18.25
C PHE A 240 -0.52 -17.15 18.96
N GLN A 241 -1.57 -17.87 18.58
CA GLN A 241 -1.91 -19.20 19.11
C GLN A 241 -1.08 -20.33 18.48
N GLY A 242 -0.36 -20.06 17.38
CA GLY A 242 0.39 -21.07 16.64
C GLY A 242 -0.49 -21.96 15.77
N ASP A 243 -1.69 -21.50 15.42
CA ASP A 243 -2.62 -22.25 14.59
C ASP A 243 -2.15 -22.27 13.14
N SER A 244 -2.33 -23.43 12.49
CA SER A 244 -2.11 -23.58 11.06
C SER A 244 -2.96 -22.60 10.25
N THR A 245 -2.38 -22.07 9.19
CA THR A 245 -3.07 -21.25 8.20
C THR A 245 -3.88 -22.11 7.24
N ASN A 246 -4.86 -21.49 6.59
CA ASN A 246 -5.66 -22.10 5.53
C ASN A 246 -5.57 -21.22 4.27
N PRO A 247 -4.42 -21.17 3.59
CA PRO A 247 -4.27 -20.41 2.35
C PRO A 247 -5.31 -20.89 1.34
N ASN A 248 -5.90 -19.95 0.60
CA ASN A 248 -7.05 -20.20 -0.26
C ASN A 248 -6.73 -19.94 -1.73
N CYS A 249 -5.50 -20.25 -2.12
CA CYS A 249 -4.95 -20.06 -3.47
C CYS A 249 -5.64 -20.86 -4.58
N ASP A 250 -6.45 -21.86 -4.22
CA ASP A 250 -7.28 -22.60 -5.17
C ASP A 250 -8.50 -21.79 -5.68
N PHE A 251 -8.84 -20.69 -5.00
CA PHE A 251 -9.92 -19.80 -5.43
C PHE A 251 -9.36 -18.68 -6.32
N PRO A 252 -9.84 -18.52 -7.56
CA PRO A 252 -9.43 -17.40 -8.39
C PRO A 252 -9.98 -16.08 -7.84
N PRO A 253 -9.31 -14.94 -8.09
CA PRO A 253 -9.86 -13.64 -7.76
C PRO A 253 -11.20 -13.42 -8.50
N PRO A 254 -12.24 -12.85 -7.84
CA PRO A 254 -13.53 -12.59 -8.46
C PRO A 254 -13.50 -11.40 -9.43
N VAL A 255 -12.37 -10.68 -9.48
CA VAL A 255 -12.11 -9.61 -10.44
C VAL A 255 -11.04 -10.09 -11.41
N ALA A 256 -11.35 -10.08 -12.70
CA ALA A 256 -10.40 -10.46 -13.73
C ALA A 256 -9.19 -9.51 -13.71
N PRO A 257 -7.95 -10.05 -13.71
CA PRO A 257 -6.77 -9.27 -14.03
C PRO A 257 -6.97 -8.49 -15.33
N LYS A 258 -6.61 -7.21 -15.34
CA LYS A 258 -6.50 -6.43 -16.58
C LYS A 258 -5.03 -6.31 -16.92
N ASP A 259 -4.71 -6.44 -18.20
CA ASP A 259 -3.39 -6.07 -18.69
C ASP A 259 -3.34 -4.54 -18.78
N PRO A 260 -2.44 -3.83 -18.06
CA PRO A 260 -2.29 -2.38 -18.19
C PRO A 260 -1.94 -1.94 -19.62
N ASP A 261 -1.41 -2.83 -20.45
CA ASP A 261 -1.10 -2.57 -21.87
C ASP A 261 -2.26 -2.93 -22.82
N SER A 262 -3.36 -3.51 -22.31
CA SER A 262 -4.55 -3.78 -23.13
C SER A 262 -5.32 -2.48 -23.42
N THR A 263 -4.98 -1.87 -24.54
CA THR A 263 -5.82 -0.82 -25.15
C THR A 263 -7.11 -1.47 -25.65
N ASN A 264 -8.23 -1.11 -25.03
CA ASN A 264 -9.57 -1.21 -25.63
C ASN A 264 -10.03 0.18 -26.01
#